data_AF-A0A7C7SFY3-F1
#
_entry.id   AF-A0A7C7SFY3-F1
#
_cell.length_a   1.000
_cell.length_b   1.000
_cell.length_c   1.000
_cell.angle_alpha   90.00
_cell.angle_beta   90.00
_cell.angle_gamma   90.00
#
_symmetry.space_group_name_H-M   'P 1'
#
loop_
_entity.id
_entity.type
_entity.pdbx_description
1 polymer ?
#
loop_
_entity_poly.entity_id
_entity_poly.type
_entity_poly.pdbx_seq_one_letter_code
_entity_poly.pdbx_strand_id
1 'polypeptide(L)'
;MPDSRHHRSVTPPEGGHRRTHGQEAPTDVVYIDYLQNIYGKTLASAYSARASSFAGVSTPLTWDEVHDGRPARGVAVRRAKLIHQPLGP
;
A
#
# COMPACT_ATOMS: atom_id res chain seq x y z
N MET A 1 37.98 -12.03 20.90
CA MET A 1 37.57 -12.22 19.50
C MET A 1 36.23 -11.52 19.29
N PRO A 2 36.15 -10.34 18.63
CA PRO A 2 34.86 -9.73 18.36
C PRO A 2 34.29 -10.22 17.04
N ASP A 3 33.06 -10.73 17.09
CA ASP A 3 32.29 -11.18 15.93
C ASP A 3 31.79 -9.98 15.11
N SER A 4 32.07 -10.02 13.82
CA SER A 4 31.89 -8.93 12.87
C SER A 4 30.54 -9.07 12.18
N ARG A 5 29.49 -8.46 12.75
CA ARG A 5 28.22 -8.21 12.05
C ARG A 5 28.50 -7.36 10.81
N HIS A 6 28.64 -8.02 9.66
CA HIS A 6 28.69 -7.38 8.36
C HIS A 6 27.36 -6.70 8.09
N HIS A 7 27.28 -5.41 8.39
CA HIS A 7 26.22 -4.54 7.89
C HIS A 7 26.44 -4.37 6.38
N ARG A 8 26.02 -5.37 5.59
CA ARG A 8 26.15 -5.34 4.14
C ARG A 8 25.23 -4.21 3.63
N SER A 9 25.83 -3.10 3.21
CA SER A 9 25.12 -2.00 2.57
C SER A 9 24.60 -2.50 1.22
N VAL A 10 23.31 -2.78 1.14
CA VAL A 10 22.64 -3.00 -0.14
C VAL A 10 22.47 -1.63 -0.79
N THR A 11 23.20 -1.38 -1.87
CA THR A 11 22.97 -0.23 -2.74
C THR A 11 21.62 -0.46 -3.42
N PRO A 12 20.66 0.47 -3.31
CA PRO A 12 19.41 0.36 -4.06
C PRO A 12 19.68 0.31 -5.57
N PRO A 13 18.85 -0.38 -6.36
CA PRO A 13 18.90 -0.24 -7.81
C PRO A 13 18.74 1.23 -8.22
N GLU A 14 19.22 1.61 -9.41
CA GLU A 14 19.09 2.98 -9.92
C GLU A 14 17.63 3.46 -9.80
N GLY A 15 17.42 4.59 -9.10
CA GLY A 15 16.10 5.13 -8.75
C GLY A 15 15.58 4.81 -7.33
N GLY A 16 16.28 3.95 -6.57
CA GLY A 16 15.89 3.62 -5.20
C GLY A 16 16.27 4.70 -4.18
N HIS A 17 15.28 5.40 -3.61
CA HIS A 17 15.51 6.36 -2.52
C HIS A 17 15.55 5.66 -1.16
N ARG A 18 16.74 5.58 -0.54
CA ARG A 18 16.89 5.16 0.86
C ARG A 18 16.56 6.33 1.78
N ARG A 19 15.49 6.22 2.58
CA ARG A 19 15.08 7.26 3.53
C ARG A 19 15.34 6.85 4.97
N THR A 20 15.83 7.80 5.76
CA THR A 20 15.91 7.74 7.22
C THR A 20 14.61 8.29 7.83
N HIS A 21 14.26 7.83 9.03
CA HIS A 21 13.06 8.30 9.72
C HIS A 21 13.22 9.79 10.08
N GLY A 22 12.25 10.63 9.68
CA GLY A 22 12.24 12.07 9.98
C GLY A 22 12.62 13.01 8.82
N GLN A 23 13.08 12.50 7.68
CA GLN A 23 13.27 13.33 6.47
C GLN A 23 11.98 13.37 5.63
N GLU A 24 11.66 14.56 5.09
CA GLU A 24 10.52 14.76 4.19
C GLU A 24 10.70 13.99 2.87
N ALA A 25 9.59 13.54 2.29
CA ALA A 25 9.61 12.75 1.07
C ALA A 25 9.66 13.65 -0.14
N PRO A 26 10.47 13.33 -1.17
CA PRO A 26 10.17 13.77 -2.52
C PRO A 26 8.72 13.40 -2.88
N THR A 27 8.03 14.26 -3.61
CA THR A 27 6.60 14.06 -3.95
C THR A 27 6.38 13.05 -5.07
N ASP A 28 7.45 12.63 -5.75
CA ASP A 28 7.48 11.73 -6.91
C ASP A 28 7.86 10.29 -6.55
N VAL A 29 8.04 10.00 -5.25
CA VAL A 29 8.36 8.64 -4.78
C VAL A 29 7.18 8.01 -4.06
N VAL A 30 6.99 6.71 -4.27
CA VAL A 30 6.00 5.91 -3.53
C VAL A 30 6.70 5.25 -2.33
N TYR A 31 6.14 5.45 -1.13
CA TYR A 31 6.60 4.75 0.06
C TYR A 31 5.95 3.36 0.16
N ILE A 32 6.78 2.32 0.17
CA ILE A 32 6.34 0.94 0.39
C ILE A 32 6.37 0.66 1.90
N ASP A 33 5.21 0.73 2.55
CA ASP A 33 5.10 0.55 4.00
C ASP A 33 5.07 -0.94 4.43
N TYR A 34 6.23 -1.58 4.39
CA TYR A 34 6.37 -2.98 4.80
C TYR A 34 6.30 -3.21 6.32
N LEU A 35 6.37 -2.14 7.12
CA LEU A 35 6.38 -2.23 8.60
C LEU A 35 5.03 -2.62 9.19
N GLN A 36 3.95 -2.59 8.39
CA GLN A 36 2.63 -3.07 8.83
C GLN A 36 2.57 -4.59 9.02
N ASN A 37 3.53 -5.34 8.48
CA ASN A 37 3.60 -6.80 8.63
C ASN A 37 4.24 -7.26 9.95
N ILE A 38 4.56 -6.34 10.87
CA ILE A 38 5.11 -6.66 12.18
C ILE A 38 3.99 -7.15 13.11
N TYR A 39 4.31 -8.14 13.94
CA TYR A 39 3.38 -8.67 14.94
C TYR A 39 2.78 -7.56 15.83
N GLY A 40 1.46 -7.64 16.06
CA GLY A 40 0.71 -6.68 16.87
C GLY A 40 0.25 -5.41 16.12
N LYS A 41 0.62 -5.24 14.85
CA LYS A 41 0.03 -4.21 13.98
C LYS A 41 -1.31 -4.68 13.41
N THR A 42 -2.17 -3.73 13.07
CA THR A 42 -3.47 -3.98 12.45
C THR A 42 -3.59 -3.24 11.13
N LEU A 43 -4.32 -3.83 10.20
CA LEU A 43 -4.62 -3.29 8.88
C LEU A 43 -6.13 -3.27 8.67
N ALA A 44 -6.60 -2.42 7.76
CA ALA A 44 -7.99 -2.44 7.35
C ALA A 44 -8.28 -3.71 6.55
N SER A 45 -9.31 -4.46 6.95
CA SER A 45 -9.74 -5.65 6.20
C SER A 45 -10.27 -5.29 4.82
N ALA A 46 -10.18 -6.21 3.86
CA ALA A 46 -10.87 -6.07 2.58
C ALA A 46 -12.37 -5.82 2.82
N TYR A 47 -12.96 -4.95 1.99
CA TYR A 47 -14.35 -4.49 2.08
C TYR A 47 -14.74 -3.74 3.37
N SER A 48 -13.79 -3.41 4.25
CA SER A 48 -14.06 -2.57 5.41
C SER A 48 -14.46 -1.16 4.99
N ALA A 49 -15.49 -0.61 5.64
CA ALA A 49 -15.86 0.79 5.49
C ALA A 49 -14.78 1.70 6.11
N ARG A 50 -14.59 2.88 5.51
CA ARG A 50 -13.65 3.90 5.98
C ARG A 50 -14.44 5.12 6.46
N ALA A 51 -14.17 5.53 7.69
CA ALA A 51 -14.77 6.73 8.28
C ALA A 51 -14.23 7.98 7.56
N SER A 52 -14.97 8.45 6.56
CA SER A 52 -14.74 9.70 5.84
C SER A 52 -16.05 10.24 5.30
N SER A 53 -16.10 11.52 4.95
CA SER A 53 -17.29 12.13 4.31
C SER A 53 -17.66 11.47 2.98
N PHE A 54 -16.68 10.87 2.31
CA PHE A 54 -16.91 10.08 1.11
C PHE A 54 -17.57 8.71 1.39
N ALA A 55 -17.48 8.23 2.64
CA ALA A 55 -17.89 6.89 3.07
C ALA A 55 -17.28 5.81 2.16
N GLY A 56 -15.95 5.75 2.13
CA GLY A 56 -15.19 4.83 1.27
C GLY A 56 -15.17 3.38 1.77
N VAL A 57 -14.69 2.47 0.93
CA VAL A 57 -14.49 1.04 1.22
C VAL A 57 -13.12 0.59 0.75
N SER A 58 -12.44 -0.26 1.53
CA SER A 58 -11.20 -0.96 1.16
C SER A 58 -11.45 -1.99 0.05
N THR A 59 -11.67 -1.49 -1.17
CA THR A 59 -12.19 -2.28 -2.30
C THR A 59 -11.03 -2.94 -3.03
N PRO A 60 -11.01 -4.28 -3.14
CA PRO A 60 -10.07 -4.98 -4.02
C PRO A 60 -10.26 -4.53 -5.48
N LEU A 61 -9.15 -4.38 -6.21
CA LEU A 61 -9.12 -4.01 -7.63
C LEU A 61 -8.36 -5.06 -8.43
N THR A 62 -8.65 -5.18 -9.72
CA THR A 62 -7.82 -5.95 -10.65
C THR A 62 -6.60 -5.14 -11.11
N TRP A 63 -5.60 -5.79 -11.71
CA TRP A 63 -4.45 -5.10 -12.29
C TRP A 63 -4.84 -4.18 -13.46
N ASP A 64 -5.77 -4.62 -14.31
CA ASP A 64 -6.28 -3.79 -15.41
C ASP A 64 -6.91 -2.49 -14.88
N GLU A 65 -7.71 -2.58 -13.81
CA GLU A 65 -8.31 -1.39 -13.18
C GLU A 65 -7.27 -0.43 -12.58
N VAL A 66 -6.12 -0.94 -12.14
CA VAL A 66 -4.98 -0.12 -11.67
C VAL A 66 -4.31 0.56 -12.85
N HIS A 67 -4.08 -0.15 -13.96
CA HIS A 67 -3.46 0.38 -15.18
C HIS A 67 -4.33 1.45 -15.85
N ASP A 68 -5.65 1.31 -15.78
CA ASP A 68 -6.61 2.28 -16.31
C ASP A 68 -6.71 3.58 -15.48
N GLY A 69 -5.97 3.68 -14.37
CA GLY A 69 -5.89 4.90 -13.58
C GLY A 69 -7.17 5.23 -12.79
N ARG A 70 -7.93 4.20 -12.36
CA ARG A 70 -9.10 4.39 -11.48
C ARG A 70 -8.71 5.27 -10.28
N PRO A 71 -9.43 6.37 -10.00
CA PRO A 71 -8.96 7.37 -9.05
C PRO A 71 -8.88 6.82 -7.63
N ALA A 72 -7.79 7.18 -6.93
CA ALA A 72 -7.49 6.82 -5.55
C ALA A 72 -8.53 7.26 -4.51
N ARG A 73 -9.57 8.01 -4.93
CA ARG A 73 -10.68 8.46 -4.08
C ARG A 73 -11.52 7.29 -3.54
N GLY A 74 -11.29 6.08 -4.05
CA GLY A 74 -11.88 4.84 -3.55
C GLY A 74 -13.33 4.66 -4.00
N VAL A 75 -13.93 3.57 -3.57
CA VAL A 75 -15.32 3.23 -3.89
C VAL A 75 -16.19 3.54 -2.68
N ALA A 76 -17.29 4.27 -2.88
CA ALA A 76 -18.25 4.54 -1.80
C ALA A 76 -19.04 3.28 -1.44
N VAL A 77 -19.42 3.12 -0.16
CA VAL A 77 -20.18 1.94 0.35
C VAL A 77 -21.36 1.57 -0.55
N ARG A 78 -22.12 2.58 -1.01
CA ARG A 78 -23.30 2.42 -1.89
C ARG A 78 -23.01 1.76 -3.25
N ARG A 79 -21.76 1.77 -3.75
CA ARG A 79 -21.35 1.17 -5.03
C ARG A 79 -20.53 -0.11 -4.88
N ALA A 80 -20.03 -0.42 -3.68
CA ALA A 80 -19.14 -1.56 -3.46
C ALA A 80 -19.77 -2.92 -3.86
N LYS A 81 -21.10 -3.03 -3.81
CA LYS A 81 -21.84 -4.25 -4.20
C LYS A 81 -21.71 -4.61 -5.69
N LEU A 82 -21.28 -3.68 -6.56
CA LEU A 82 -21.36 -3.84 -8.02
C LEU A 82 -20.02 -4.20 -8.70
N ILE A 83 -18.90 -4.16 -7.98
CA ILE A 83 -17.55 -4.16 -8.59
C ILE A 83 -16.90 -5.55 -8.60
N HIS A 84 -17.45 -6.50 -7.84
CA HIS A 84 -16.94 -7.87 -7.86
C HIS A 84 -17.64 -8.67 -8.97
N GLN A 85 -16.98 -8.84 -10.12
CA GLN A 85 -17.22 -10.03 -10.93
C GLN A 85 -16.56 -11.22 -10.24
N PRO A 86 -17.22 -12.40 -10.21
CA PRO A 86 -16.58 -13.60 -9.68
C PRO A 86 -15.30 -13.84 -10.49
N LEU A 87 -14.22 -14.18 -9.78
CA LEU A 87 -13.04 -14.75 -10.41
C LEU A 87 -13.55 -15.91 -11.29
N GLY A 88 -13.28 -15.82 -12.60
CA GLY A 88 -13.56 -16.93 -13.52
C GLY A 88 -12.90 -18.23 -13.01
N PRO A 89 -13.33 -19.39 -13.53
CA PRO A 89 -12.93 -20.70 -13.02
C PRO A 89 -11.41 -20.89 -12.96
#